data_AF-A0A2H0RRT2-F1
#
_entry.id   AF-A0A2H0RRT2-F1
#
_cell.length_a   1.000
_cell.length_b   1.000
_cell.length_c   1.000
_cell.angle_alpha   90.00
_cell.angle_beta   90.00
_cell.angle_gamma   90.00
#
_symmetry.space_group_name_H-M   'P 1'
#
loop_
_entity.id
_entity.type
_entity.pdbx_description
1 polymer ?
#
loop_
_entity_poly.entity_id
_entity_poly.type
_entity_poly.pdbx_seq_one_letter_code
_entity_poly.pdbx_strand_id
1 'polypeptide(L)'
;MSEGTWLDSIPSHERRKAIERLTRIDPKLREKLVVGPERAGEIMRRNEELANLNLALQTEPVVREALKKQIEKDMDAHGVTSVLEQPLEGNFDIAVAEHPQTHNDQLVLIPEGNVGEAVPLKPAYSDRYVSQFSALL
;
A
#
# COMPACT_ATOMS: atom_id res chain seq x y z
N MET A 1 -0.13 30.93 -25.88
CA MET A 1 0.65 29.84 -26.51
C MET A 1 0.16 28.57 -25.86
N SER A 2 -0.53 27.69 -26.60
CA SER A 2 -1.02 26.42 -26.06
C SER A 2 0.16 25.47 -25.90
N GLU A 3 0.40 24.99 -24.68
CA GLU A 3 1.38 23.93 -24.40
C GLU A 3 1.03 22.72 -25.27
N GLY A 4 1.92 22.38 -26.20
CA GLY A 4 1.70 21.29 -27.15
C GLY A 4 1.52 19.98 -26.38
N THR A 5 0.41 19.29 -26.63
CA THR A 5 0.22 17.95 -26.07
C THR A 5 1.24 17.03 -26.74
N TRP A 6 1.87 16.10 -26.02
CA TRP A 6 2.82 15.12 -26.58
C TRP A 6 2.27 14.31 -27.78
N LEU A 7 0.96 14.33 -28.00
CA LEU A 7 0.26 13.77 -29.16
C LEU A 7 0.50 14.56 -30.46
N ASP A 8 0.89 15.83 -30.38
CA ASP A 8 1.16 16.70 -31.53
C ASP A 8 2.55 16.45 -32.15
N SER A 9 3.45 15.77 -31.42
CA SER A 9 4.75 15.32 -31.93
C SER A 9 4.69 14.00 -32.73
N ILE A 10 3.52 13.38 -32.85
CA ILE A 10 3.35 12.06 -33.49
C ILE A 10 2.74 12.20 -34.90
N PRO A 11 3.19 11.43 -35.91
CA PRO A 11 2.58 11.40 -37.24
C PRO A 11 1.07 11.14 -37.21
N SER A 12 0.35 11.78 -38.13
CA SER A 12 -1.12 11.89 -38.14
C SER A 12 -1.89 10.55 -38.15
N HIS A 13 -1.28 9.49 -38.67
CA HIS A 13 -1.85 8.14 -38.69
C HIS A 13 -1.77 7.46 -37.32
N GLU A 14 -0.62 7.53 -36.66
CA GLU A 14 -0.39 7.00 -35.31
C GLU A 14 -1.16 7.80 -34.26
N ARG A 15 -1.23 9.13 -34.42
CA ARG A 15 -2.09 9.98 -33.60
C ARG A 15 -3.56 9.57 -33.67
N ARG A 16 -4.07 9.24 -34.88
CA ARG A 16 -5.45 8.75 -35.05
C ARG A 16 -5.69 7.42 -34.35
N LYS A 17 -4.78 6.45 -34.50
CA LYS A 17 -4.84 5.16 -33.78
C LYS A 17 -4.80 5.35 -32.26
N ALA A 18 -3.95 6.25 -31.77
CA ALA A 18 -3.83 6.55 -30.35
C ALA A 18 -5.12 7.17 -29.79
N ILE A 19 -5.69 8.17 -30.49
CA ILE A 19 -6.96 8.79 -30.13
C ILE A 19 -8.08 7.75 -30.14
N GLU A 20 -8.17 6.91 -31.18
CA GLU A 20 -9.20 5.88 -31.30
C GLU A 20 -9.11 4.82 -30.19
N ARG A 21 -7.90 4.39 -29.82
CA ARG A 21 -7.68 3.49 -28.68
C ARG A 21 -8.10 4.14 -27.37
N LEU A 22 -7.74 5.41 -27.19
CA LEU A 22 -8.15 6.16 -26.01
C LEU A 22 -9.68 6.27 -25.98
N THR A 23 -10.36 6.68 -27.06
CA THR A 23 -11.82 6.88 -27.09
C THR A 23 -12.62 5.58 -27.05
N ARG A 24 -11.98 4.43 -27.37
CA ARG A 24 -12.57 3.09 -27.18
C ARG A 24 -12.61 2.62 -25.73
N ILE A 25 -11.82 3.21 -24.83
CA ILE A 25 -11.91 2.90 -23.40
C ILE A 25 -13.17 3.58 -22.87
N ASP A 26 -14.04 2.80 -22.23
CA ASP A 26 -15.27 3.29 -21.59
C ASP A 26 -14.94 4.55 -20.75
N PRO A 27 -15.65 5.67 -20.91
CA PRO A 27 -15.41 6.88 -20.13
C PRO A 27 -15.43 6.63 -18.61
N LYS A 28 -16.22 5.65 -18.13
CA LYS A 28 -16.21 5.21 -16.73
C LYS A 28 -14.90 4.52 -16.33
N LEU A 29 -14.26 3.81 -17.27
CA LEU A 29 -12.96 3.20 -17.05
C LEU A 29 -11.86 4.25 -17.14
N ARG A 30 -11.96 5.26 -18.01
CA ARG A 30 -11.02 6.40 -18.03
C ARG A 30 -11.02 7.17 -16.72
N GLU A 31 -12.18 7.50 -16.16
CA GLU A 31 -12.27 8.19 -14.86
C GLU A 31 -11.76 7.32 -13.70
N LYS A 32 -11.88 5.99 -13.80
CA LYS A 32 -11.35 5.05 -12.79
C LYS A 32 -9.85 4.77 -12.94
N LEU A 33 -9.32 4.76 -14.17
CA LEU A 33 -7.91 4.46 -14.49
C LEU A 33 -7.00 5.67 -14.37
N VAL A 34 -7.53 6.88 -14.64
CA VAL A 34 -6.80 8.12 -14.38
C VAL A 34 -6.98 8.42 -12.90
N VAL A 35 -6.05 7.91 -12.09
CA VAL A 35 -5.88 8.40 -10.72
C VAL A 35 -5.64 9.91 -10.83
N GLY A 36 -6.62 10.72 -10.41
CA GLY A 36 -6.51 12.18 -10.44
C GLY A 36 -5.28 12.66 -9.66
N PRO A 37 -4.73 13.84 -9.96
CA PRO A 37 -3.48 14.31 -9.36
C PRO A 37 -3.50 14.32 -7.83
N GLU A 38 -4.64 14.65 -7.22
CA GLU A 38 -4.82 14.60 -5.76
C GLU A 38 -4.71 13.16 -5.23
N ARG A 39 -5.44 12.22 -5.82
CA ARG A 39 -5.41 10.81 -5.43
C ARG A 39 -4.05 10.17 -5.70
N ALA A 40 -3.35 10.61 -6.75
CA ALA A 40 -2.00 10.16 -7.03
C ALA A 40 -1.04 10.64 -5.93
N GLY A 41 -1.19 11.89 -5.48
CA GLY A 41 -0.44 12.42 -4.33
C GLY A 41 -0.68 11.64 -3.04
N GLU A 42 -1.94 11.29 -2.74
CA GLU A 42 -2.26 10.47 -1.56
C GLU A 42 -1.63 9.08 -1.60
N ILE A 43 -1.67 8.41 -2.76
CA ILE A 43 -1.06 7.10 -2.95
C ILE A 43 0.46 7.19 -2.83
N MET A 44 1.08 8.20 -3.46
CA MET A 44 2.53 8.39 -3.38
C MET A 44 2.98 8.64 -1.94
N ARG A 45 2.27 9.50 -1.20
CA ARG A 45 2.57 9.77 0.22
C ARG A 45 2.45 8.50 1.06
N ARG A 46 1.38 7.73 0.88
CA ARG A 46 1.18 6.46 1.60
C ARG A 46 2.31 5.46 1.28
N ASN A 47 2.70 5.36 0.02
CA ASN A 47 3.78 4.46 -0.39
C ASN A 47 5.13 4.89 0.21
N GLU A 48 5.39 6.19 0.27
CA GLU A 48 6.57 6.74 0.94
C GLU A 48 6.59 6.41 2.44
N GLU A 49 5.47 6.61 3.14
CA GLU A 49 5.33 6.26 4.55
C GLU A 49 5.58 4.75 4.80
N LEU A 50 5.04 3.88 3.94
CA LEU A 50 5.26 2.43 4.00
C LEU A 50 6.71 2.04 3.71
N ALA A 51 7.34 2.67 2.73
CA ALA A 51 8.73 2.41 2.38
C ALA A 51 9.67 2.83 3.53
N ASN A 52 9.43 3.99 4.12
CA ASN A 52 10.18 4.47 5.29
C ASN A 52 9.99 3.54 6.48
N LEU A 53 8.76 3.11 6.74
CA LEU A 53 8.48 2.14 7.80
C LEU A 53 9.18 0.80 7.54
N ASN A 54 9.15 0.28 6.31
CA ASN A 54 9.85 -0.95 5.96
C ASN A 54 11.37 -0.82 6.18
N LEU A 55 11.95 0.30 5.79
CA LEU A 55 13.36 0.59 6.05
C LEU A 55 13.66 0.65 7.55
N ALA A 56 12.83 1.34 8.33
CA ALA A 56 12.97 1.43 9.78
C ALA A 56 12.83 0.06 10.44
N LEU A 57 11.89 -0.77 10.01
CA LEU A 57 11.75 -2.14 10.51
C LEU A 57 13.00 -2.98 10.24
N GLN A 58 13.66 -2.80 9.10
CA GLN A 58 14.88 -3.52 8.74
C GLN A 58 16.12 -3.00 9.47
N THR A 59 16.20 -1.69 9.70
CA THR A 59 17.41 -1.01 10.22
C THR A 59 17.39 -0.79 11.73
N GLU A 60 16.22 -0.54 12.31
CA GLU A 60 16.03 -0.16 13.70
C GLU A 60 15.24 -1.23 14.49
N PRO A 61 15.91 -2.06 15.31
CA PRO A 61 15.22 -3.09 16.08
C PRO A 61 14.26 -2.51 17.12
N VAL A 62 14.51 -1.29 17.60
CA VAL A 62 13.65 -0.61 18.57
C VAL A 62 12.28 -0.29 17.99
N VAL A 63 12.22 0.16 16.73
CA VAL A 63 10.96 0.45 16.03
C VAL A 63 10.17 -0.83 15.82
N ARG A 64 10.85 -1.92 15.41
CA ARG A 64 10.25 -3.24 15.22
C ARG A 64 9.61 -3.78 16.51
N GLU A 65 10.35 -3.75 17.61
CA GLU A 65 9.86 -4.21 18.92
C GLU A 65 8.73 -3.34 19.46
N ALA A 66 8.80 -2.02 19.26
CA ALA A 66 7.73 -1.11 19.65
C ALA A 66 6.44 -1.36 18.87
N LEU A 67 6.54 -1.56 17.55
CA LEU A 67 5.40 -1.89 16.70
C LEU A 67 4.81 -3.25 17.07
N LYS A 68 5.65 -4.25 17.33
CA LYS A 68 5.23 -5.59 17.81
C LYS A 68 4.43 -5.51 19.09
N LYS A 69 4.95 -4.83 20.11
CA LYS A 69 4.25 -4.65 21.39
C LYS A 69 2.93 -3.90 21.23
N GLN A 70 2.87 -2.92 20.33
CA GLN A 70 1.63 -2.19 20.07
C GLN A 70 0.58 -3.10 19.42
N ILE A 71 0.98 -3.92 18.45
CA ILE A 71 0.09 -4.89 17.80
C ILE A 71 -0.39 -5.96 18.79
N GLU A 72 0.51 -6.51 19.62
CA GLU A 72 0.16 -7.47 20.68
C GLU A 72 -0.87 -6.87 21.65
N LYS A 73 -0.64 -5.63 22.09
CA LYS A 73 -1.56 -4.93 22.99
C LYS A 73 -2.94 -4.72 22.34
N ASP A 74 -2.99 -4.38 21.06
CA ASP A 74 -4.25 -4.16 20.35
C ASP A 74 -4.97 -5.48 20.06
N MET A 75 -4.24 -6.58 19.86
CA MET A 75 -4.79 -7.94 19.78
C MET A 75 -5.38 -8.39 21.11
N ASP A 76 -4.72 -8.10 22.23
CA ASP A 76 -5.22 -8.40 23.58
C ASP A 76 -6.45 -7.55 23.94
N ALA A 77 -6.47 -6.27 23.55
CA ALA A 77 -7.55 -5.35 23.90
C ALA A 77 -8.81 -5.50 23.02
N HIS A 78 -8.63 -5.71 21.71
CA HIS A 78 -9.72 -5.72 20.73
C HIS A 78 -10.02 -7.10 20.15
N GLY A 79 -9.18 -8.10 20.43
CA GLY A 79 -9.27 -9.45 19.89
C GLY A 79 -8.53 -9.61 18.56
N VAL A 80 -7.94 -10.80 18.36
CA VAL A 80 -7.15 -11.18 17.17
C VAL A 80 -7.92 -10.92 15.86
N THR A 81 -9.21 -11.28 15.82
CA THR A 81 -10.07 -11.11 14.63
C THR A 81 -10.42 -9.67 14.31
N SER A 82 -10.19 -8.73 15.24
CA SER A 82 -10.41 -7.29 15.02
C SER A 82 -9.21 -6.64 14.33
N VAL A 83 -8.00 -7.15 14.57
CA VAL A 83 -6.75 -6.57 14.06
C VAL A 83 -6.30 -7.27 12.78
N LEU A 84 -6.44 -8.59 12.71
CA LEU A 84 -5.99 -9.41 11.58
C LEU A 84 -7.15 -9.84 10.69
N GLU A 85 -6.84 -10.08 9.41
CA GLU A 85 -7.79 -10.68 8.48
C GLU A 85 -7.95 -12.19 8.71
N GLN A 86 -6.90 -12.84 9.22
CA GLN A 86 -6.88 -14.27 9.51
C GLN A 86 -6.32 -14.51 10.92
N PRO A 87 -6.76 -15.56 11.63
CA PRO A 87 -6.19 -15.92 12.91
C PRO A 87 -4.72 -16.32 12.74
N LEU A 88 -3.89 -15.87 13.66
CA LEU A 88 -2.46 -16.19 13.74
C LEU A 88 -2.23 -16.97 15.03
N GLU A 89 -1.44 -18.04 14.96
CA GLU A 89 -1.03 -18.82 16.14
C GLU A 89 0.48 -18.67 16.37
N GLY A 90 0.88 -18.35 17.61
CA GLY A 90 2.27 -18.29 18.04
C GLY A 90 2.92 -16.91 17.93
N ASN A 91 4.25 -16.89 18.04
CA ASN A 91 5.06 -15.67 17.91
C ASN A 91 5.13 -15.24 16.44
N PHE A 92 5.31 -13.94 16.23
CA PHE A 92 5.45 -13.37 14.89
C PHE A 92 6.53 -12.30 14.79
N ASP A 93 7.00 -12.10 13.57
CA ASP A 93 7.75 -10.92 13.16
C ASP A 93 6.87 -10.03 12.26
N ILE A 94 7.29 -8.79 12.06
CA ILE A 94 6.54 -7.80 11.28
C ILE A 94 7.30 -7.47 10.01
N ALA A 95 6.59 -7.46 8.89
CA ALA A 95 7.12 -7.03 7.61
C ALA A 95 6.10 -6.18 6.85
N VAL A 96 6.56 -5.50 5.81
CA VAL A 96 5.71 -4.92 4.78
C VAL A 96 5.72 -5.85 3.59
N ALA A 97 4.54 -6.32 3.17
CA ALA A 97 4.39 -7.19 2.01
C ALA A 97 3.12 -6.85 1.23
N GLU A 98 3.08 -7.33 -0.01
CA GLU A 98 1.94 -7.16 -0.91
C GLU A 98 0.74 -7.97 -0.42
N HIS A 99 -0.43 -7.34 -0.33
CA HIS A 99 -1.67 -8.04 -0.01
C HIS A 99 -2.07 -9.00 -1.16
N PRO A 100 -2.38 -10.28 -0.87
CA PRO A 100 -2.73 -11.26 -1.90
C PRO A 100 -3.99 -10.96 -2.73
N GLN A 101 -4.89 -10.08 -2.26
CA GLN A 101 -6.13 -9.74 -2.96
C GLN A 101 -6.11 -8.34 -3.55
N THR A 102 -5.54 -7.36 -2.84
CA THR A 102 -5.57 -5.97 -3.27
C THR A 102 -4.32 -5.54 -4.02
N HIS A 103 -3.26 -6.36 -4.01
CA HIS A 103 -1.97 -6.07 -4.65
C HIS A 103 -1.32 -4.75 -4.19
N ASN A 104 -1.72 -4.29 -2.99
CA ASN A 104 -1.15 -3.11 -2.36
C ASN A 104 -0.25 -3.54 -1.21
N ASP A 105 0.84 -2.82 -1.01
CA ASP A 105 1.73 -3.02 0.12
C ASP A 105 1.03 -2.65 1.42
N GLN A 106 1.18 -3.52 2.42
CA GLN A 106 0.61 -3.33 3.74
C GLN A 106 1.46 -4.02 4.81
N LEU A 107 1.18 -3.70 6.07
CA LEU A 107 1.77 -4.42 7.19
C LEU A 107 1.22 -5.85 7.25
N VAL A 108 2.12 -6.80 7.37
CA VAL A 108 1.82 -8.22 7.54
C VAL A 108 2.57 -8.77 8.74
N LEU A 109 1.96 -9.75 9.39
CA LEU A 109 2.62 -10.56 10.42
C LEU A 109 3.13 -11.85 9.81
N ILE A 110 4.39 -12.19 10.09
CA ILE A 110 5.02 -13.43 9.65
C ILE A 110 5.18 -14.33 10.88
N PRO A 111 4.47 -15.46 11.00
CA PRO A 111 4.62 -16.38 12.11
C PRO A 111 6.02 -17.01 12.15
N GLU A 112 6.60 -17.10 13.34
CA GLU A 112 7.90 -17.74 13.57
C GLU A 112 7.81 -19.23 13.24
N GLY A 113 8.42 -19.64 12.13
CA GLY A 113 8.48 -21.04 11.68
C GLY A 113 7.71 -21.34 10.39
N ASN A 114 6.86 -20.42 9.90
CA ASN A 114 6.15 -20.59 8.63
C ASN A 114 6.20 -19.31 7.77
N VAL A 115 7.32 -19.14 7.04
CA VAL A 115 7.61 -17.95 6.20
C VAL A 115 6.64 -17.81 5.00
N GLY A 116 5.80 -18.83 4.75
CA GLY A 116 4.83 -18.84 3.65
C GLY A 116 3.46 -18.22 3.97
N GLU A 117 3.14 -17.98 5.24
CA GLU A 117 1.82 -17.47 5.66
C GLU A 117 1.96 -16.06 6.25
N ALA A 118 2.21 -15.08 5.38
CA ALA A 118 2.09 -13.67 5.76
C ALA A 118 0.62 -13.35 6.03
N VAL A 119 0.29 -12.95 7.26
CA VAL A 119 -1.06 -12.61 7.68
C VAL A 119 -1.28 -11.10 7.57
N PRO A 120 -2.18 -10.64 6.68
CA PRO A 120 -2.58 -9.25 6.58
C PRO A 120 -3.12 -8.68 7.89
N LEU A 121 -2.69 -7.46 8.23
CA LEU A 121 -3.47 -6.61 9.11
C LEU A 121 -4.65 -6.01 8.34
N LYS A 122 -5.75 -5.76 9.05
CA LYS A 122 -6.87 -5.02 8.45
C LYS A 122 -6.43 -3.60 8.07
N PRO A 123 -6.95 -3.05 6.95
CA PRO A 123 -6.51 -1.73 6.44
C PRO A 123 -6.59 -0.60 7.48
N ALA A 124 -7.62 -0.58 8.32
CA ALA A 124 -7.80 0.45 9.35
C ALA A 124 -6.68 0.45 10.40
N TYR A 125 -6.16 -0.72 10.76
CA TYR A 125 -5.03 -0.83 11.70
C TYR A 125 -3.70 -0.59 11.01
N SER A 126 -3.53 -1.11 9.78
CA SER A 126 -2.33 -0.84 8.97
C SER A 126 -2.12 0.68 8.80
N ASP A 127 -3.16 1.42 8.42
CA ASP A 127 -3.06 2.87 8.19
C ASP A 127 -2.77 3.64 9.48
N ARG A 128 -3.32 3.19 10.60
CA ARG A 128 -3.07 3.77 11.92
C ARG A 128 -1.61 3.57 12.35
N TYR A 129 -1.06 2.38 12.18
CA TYR A 129 0.33 2.12 12.56
C TYR A 129 1.31 2.82 11.63
N VAL A 130 1.04 2.82 10.32
CA VAL A 130 1.87 3.52 9.35
C VAL A 130 1.92 5.01 9.68
N SER A 131 0.79 5.67 9.91
CA SER A 131 0.76 7.10 10.26
C SER A 131 1.40 7.41 11.62
N GLN A 132 1.25 6.53 12.61
CA GLN A 132 1.83 6.73 13.94
C GLN A 132 3.36 6.63 13.93
N PHE A 133 3.91 5.66 13.19
CA PHE A 133 5.35 5.41 13.16
C PHE A 133 6.07 6.21 12.06
N SER A 134 5.39 6.56 10.95
CA SER A 134 5.96 7.48 9.96
C SER A 134 6.13 8.90 10.51
N ALA A 135 5.26 9.35 11.40
CA ALA A 135 5.39 10.64 12.08
C ALA A 135 6.54 10.70 13.10
N LEU A 136 7.13 9.55 13.45
CA LEU A 136 8.24 9.44 14.39
C LEU A 136 9.61 9.30 13.71
N LEU A 137 9.62 9.10 12.38
CA LEU A 137 10.80 9.00 11.52
C LEU A 137 11.08 10.35 10.83
#